data_AF-A0A7V3JQ44-F1
#
_entry.id   AF-A0A7V3JQ44-F1
#
_cell.length_a   1.000
_cell.length_b   1.000
_cell.length_c   1.000
_cell.angle_alpha   90.00
_cell.angle_beta   90.00
_cell.angle_gamma   90.00
#
_symmetry.space_group_name_H-M   'P 1'
#
loop_
_entity.id
_entity.type
_entity.pdbx_description
1 polymer ?
#
loop_
_entity_poly.entity_id
_entity_poly.type
_entity_poly.pdbx_seq_one_letter_code
_entity_poly.pdbx_strand_id
1 'polypeptide(L)'
;SSRGARMAVHELMVAGGGAPPDRAEGVLELVADPLAVTLCRITLDAEGRWKAVLAQGAFEDTPAQTCGSYGWCRVPHLQRLYRDVLLCHFPHHVAVSFGAVGDVLWEALGKYLGMEMYHATQETPGQYTPRLPFGRQG
;
A
#
# COMPACT_ATOMS: atom_id res chain seq x y z
N SER A 1 1.02 0.12 23.51
CA SER A 1 1.31 1.55 23.74
C SER A 1 1.50 2.16 22.37
N SER A 2 0.44 2.69 21.77
CA SER A 2 0.59 3.41 20.51
C SER A 2 1.53 4.60 20.76
N ARG A 3 2.57 4.74 19.95
CA ARG A 3 3.41 5.94 19.98
C ARG A 3 2.53 7.04 19.38
N GLY A 4 1.92 7.84 20.26
CA GLY A 4 0.89 8.81 19.87
C GLY A 4 1.37 9.77 18.78
N ALA A 5 0.42 10.20 17.94
CA ALA A 5 0.67 11.20 16.91
C ALA A 5 1.28 12.47 17.51
N ARG A 6 2.28 13.05 16.84
CA ARG A 6 2.89 14.33 17.25
C ARG A 6 2.93 15.31 16.09
N MET A 7 2.79 16.59 16.40
CA MET A 7 3.15 17.66 15.45
C MET A 7 4.66 17.64 15.23
N ALA A 8 5.09 17.92 14.00
CA ALA A 8 6.48 17.93 13.62
C ALA A 8 6.75 18.95 12.50
N VAL A 9 8.03 19.03 12.13
CA VAL A 9 8.51 19.74 10.93
C VAL A 9 8.80 18.73 9.83
N HIS A 10 8.67 19.13 8.57
CA HIS A 10 8.93 18.27 7.43
C HIS A 10 10.44 18.06 7.25
N GLU A 11 11.03 17.11 7.98
CA GLU A 11 12.49 16.88 8.07
C GLU A 11 13.18 16.75 6.70
N LEU A 12 12.58 16.06 5.73
CA LEU A 12 13.15 15.91 4.39
C LEU A 12 13.23 17.24 3.61
N MET A 13 12.32 18.18 3.86
CA MET A 13 12.29 19.47 3.18
C MET A 13 13.36 20.38 3.76
N VAL A 14 13.54 20.32 5.08
CA VAL A 14 14.63 21.02 5.78
C VAL A 14 15.99 20.47 5.36
N ALA A 15 16.17 19.15 5.41
CA ALA A 15 17.43 18.48 5.04
C ALA A 15 17.82 18.71 3.58
N GLY A 16 16.82 18.78 2.68
CA GLY A 16 17.02 19.09 1.27
C GLY A 16 17.22 20.58 0.94
N GLY A 17 17.15 21.47 1.93
CA GLY A 17 17.25 22.92 1.71
C GLY A 17 16.04 23.55 1.02
N GLY A 18 14.90 22.84 0.96
CA GLY A 18 13.66 23.34 0.35
C GLY A 18 12.96 24.40 1.19
N ALA A 19 13.13 24.38 2.51
CA ALA A 19 12.63 25.39 3.44
C ALA A 19 13.43 25.40 4.75
N PRO A 20 13.54 26.56 5.44
CA PRO A 20 14.01 26.60 6.82
C PRO A 20 12.98 25.96 7.78
N PRO A 21 13.38 25.50 8.98
CA PRO A 21 12.50 24.76 9.90
C PRO A 21 11.20 25.49 10.28
N ASP A 22 11.27 26.81 10.49
CA ASP A 22 10.14 27.69 10.84
C ASP A 22 9.11 27.84 9.70
N ARG A 23 9.43 27.32 8.51
CA ARG A 23 8.53 27.27 7.34
C ARG A 23 8.21 25.85 6.89
N ALA A 24 8.61 24.86 7.68
CA ALA A 24 8.37 23.44 7.40
C ALA A 24 7.44 22.78 8.44
N GLU A 25 6.79 23.58 9.30
CA GLU A 25 5.83 23.12 10.30
C GLU A 25 4.51 22.64 9.66
N GLY A 26 3.64 22.02 10.47
CA GLY A 26 2.29 21.63 10.05
C GLY A 26 2.16 20.18 9.58
N VAL A 27 3.19 19.34 9.78
CA VAL A 27 3.10 17.90 9.52
C VAL A 27 2.83 17.12 10.80
N LEU A 28 2.27 15.92 10.62
CA LEU A 28 2.09 14.94 11.68
C LEU A 28 3.09 13.79 11.50
N GLU A 29 3.67 13.37 12.60
CA GLU A 29 4.45 12.15 12.69
C GLU A 29 3.70 11.07 13.44
N LEU A 30 3.69 9.89 12.80
CA LEU A 30 2.90 8.73 13.17
C LEU A 30 3.75 7.49 12.95
N VAL A 31 3.72 6.57 13.91
CA VAL A 31 4.29 5.24 13.73
C VAL A 31 3.13 4.25 13.68
N ALA A 32 3.03 3.48 12.60
CA ALA A 32 1.99 2.48 12.47
C ALA A 32 2.18 1.38 13.53
N ASP A 33 1.11 1.06 14.27
CA ASP A 33 1.11 -0.08 15.18
C ASP A 33 1.16 -1.40 14.38
N PRO A 34 1.62 -2.50 15.00
CA PRO A 34 1.59 -3.82 14.36
C PRO A 34 0.15 -4.29 14.14
N LEU A 35 -0.24 -4.51 12.88
CA LEU A 35 -1.56 -4.99 12.50
C LEU A 35 -1.59 -5.54 11.07
N ALA A 36 -2.52 -6.46 10.80
CA ALA A 36 -2.78 -6.95 9.45
C ALA A 36 -3.38 -5.84 8.59
N VAL A 37 -2.93 -5.71 7.35
CA VAL A 37 -3.35 -4.66 6.42
C VAL A 37 -3.61 -5.19 5.02
N THR A 38 -4.46 -4.46 4.31
CA THR A 38 -4.67 -4.62 2.86
C THR A 38 -4.24 -3.34 2.17
N LEU A 39 -3.33 -3.48 1.20
CA LEU A 39 -2.87 -2.40 0.34
C LEU A 39 -3.63 -2.47 -0.99
N CYS A 40 -4.19 -1.34 -1.43
CA CYS A 40 -4.94 -1.23 -2.66
C CYS A 40 -4.50 -0.01 -3.47
N ARG A 41 -4.24 -0.19 -4.76
CA ARG A 41 -4.06 0.92 -5.70
C ARG A 41 -4.96 0.73 -6.91
N ILE A 42 -5.78 1.73 -7.19
CA ILE A 42 -6.60 1.85 -8.39
C ILE A 42 -6.00 2.93 -9.30
N THR A 43 -5.96 2.68 -10.60
CA THR A 43 -5.53 3.64 -11.63
C THR A 43 -6.27 3.40 -12.94
N LEU A 44 -6.16 4.35 -13.88
CA LEU A 44 -6.47 4.11 -15.29
C LEU A 44 -5.17 3.90 -16.06
N ASP A 45 -5.22 3.09 -17.12
CA ASP A 45 -4.18 3.06 -18.15
C ASP A 45 -4.42 4.08 -19.27
N ALA A 46 -3.53 4.09 -20.26
CA ALA A 46 -3.58 5.00 -21.39
C ALA A 46 -4.82 4.80 -22.28
N GLU A 47 -5.39 3.58 -22.27
CA GLU A 47 -6.60 3.22 -22.98
C GLU A 47 -7.87 3.51 -22.18
N GLY A 48 -7.74 4.07 -20.96
CA GLY A 48 -8.85 4.44 -20.09
C GLY A 48 -9.47 3.26 -19.34
N ARG A 49 -8.80 2.10 -19.29
CA ARG A 49 -9.27 0.93 -18.56
C ARG A 49 -8.91 1.05 -17.08
N TRP A 50 -9.86 0.70 -16.22
CA TRP A 50 -9.64 0.68 -14.78
C TRP A 50 -8.85 -0.55 -14.34
N LYS A 51 -7.81 -0.32 -13.56
CA LYS A 51 -6.91 -1.35 -13.06
C LYS A 51 -6.78 -1.24 -11.55
N ALA A 52 -6.77 -2.36 -10.86
CA ALA A 52 -6.54 -2.40 -9.43
C ALA A 52 -5.50 -3.46 -9.06
N VAL A 53 -4.57 -3.11 -8.19
CA VAL A 53 -3.66 -4.06 -7.54
C VAL A 53 -3.98 -4.17 -6.07
N LEU A 54 -4.02 -5.41 -5.58
CA LEU A 54 -4.19 -5.74 -4.17
C LEU A 54 -2.97 -6.49 -3.65
N ALA A 55 -2.57 -6.15 -2.43
CA ALA A 55 -1.63 -6.93 -1.64
C ALA A 55 -2.13 -6.98 -0.19
N GLN A 56 -1.91 -8.09 0.49
CA GLN A 56 -2.13 -8.21 1.93
C GLN A 56 -0.80 -8.40 2.63
N GLY A 57 -0.70 -7.86 3.84
CA GLY A 57 0.50 -7.94 4.65
C GLY A 57 0.20 -7.62 6.10
N ALA A 58 1.25 -7.35 6.88
CA ALA A 58 1.12 -6.86 8.23
C ALA A 58 2.19 -5.81 8.51
N PHE A 59 1.81 -4.74 9.20
CA PHE A 59 2.79 -3.89 9.85
C PHE A 59 3.45 -4.65 10.98
N GLU A 60 4.77 -4.53 11.08
CA GLU A 60 5.59 -5.24 12.07
C GLU A 60 6.12 -4.28 13.14
N ASP A 61 6.28 -4.80 14.35
CA ASP A 61 7.09 -4.13 15.36
C ASP A 61 8.56 -4.36 15.05
N THR A 62 9.29 -3.28 14.81
CA THR A 62 10.72 -3.33 14.46
C THR A 62 11.44 -2.11 15.02
N PRO A 63 12.71 -2.26 15.45
CA PRO A 63 13.50 -1.13 15.93
C PRO A 63 13.92 -0.17 14.80
N ALA A 64 13.72 -0.52 13.53
CA ALA A 64 14.08 0.33 12.39
C ALA A 64 13.24 1.61 12.35
N GLN A 65 13.89 2.76 12.13
CA GLN A 65 13.25 4.08 12.13
C GLN A 65 13.68 4.88 10.90
N THR A 66 12.83 5.83 10.50
CA THR A 66 13.12 6.83 9.47
C THR A 66 12.48 8.15 9.89
N CYS A 67 12.89 9.25 9.24
CA CYS A 67 12.28 10.56 9.44
C CYS A 67 10.80 10.57 9.00
N GLY A 68 9.97 11.36 9.68
CA GLY A 68 8.56 11.51 9.35
C GLY A 68 7.67 10.35 9.83
N SER A 69 6.51 10.18 9.20
CA SER A 69 5.57 9.10 9.50
C SER A 69 5.98 7.80 8.81
N TYR A 70 5.98 6.67 9.52
CA TYR A 70 6.38 5.37 8.95
C TYR A 70 5.68 4.15 9.54
N GLY A 71 5.73 3.05 8.79
CA GLY A 71 5.30 1.73 9.20
C GLY A 71 5.95 0.69 8.30
N TRP A 72 6.52 -0.37 8.89
CA TRP A 72 7.22 -1.41 8.15
C TRP A 72 6.26 -2.55 7.84
N CYS A 73 5.85 -2.68 6.58
CA CYS A 73 4.88 -3.70 6.15
C CYS A 73 5.58 -4.90 5.53
N ARG A 74 5.36 -6.10 6.09
CA ARG A 74 5.74 -7.35 5.43
C ARG A 74 4.65 -7.77 4.46
N VAL A 75 5.00 -7.74 3.17
CA VAL A 75 4.13 -8.18 2.07
C VAL A 75 4.66 -9.51 1.50
N PRO A 76 3.89 -10.62 1.56
CA PRO A 76 4.27 -11.87 0.93
C PRO A 76 4.48 -11.70 -0.58
N HIS A 77 5.51 -12.35 -1.12
CA HIS A 77 5.86 -12.29 -2.55
C HIS A 77 6.12 -10.88 -3.09
N LEU A 78 6.53 -9.91 -2.25
CA LEU A 78 6.80 -8.52 -2.64
C LEU A 78 7.74 -8.40 -3.86
N GLN A 79 8.78 -9.23 -3.94
CA GLN A 79 9.72 -9.21 -5.07
C GLN A 79 9.02 -9.53 -6.41
N ARG A 80 8.11 -10.52 -6.41
CA ARG A 80 7.30 -10.86 -7.59
C ARG A 80 6.32 -9.75 -7.92
N LEU A 81 5.60 -9.25 -6.90
CA LEU A 81 4.67 -8.14 -7.04
C LEU A 81 5.34 -6.90 -7.64
N TYR A 82 6.49 -6.52 -7.10
CA TYR A 82 7.20 -5.33 -7.53
C TYR A 82 7.65 -5.44 -8.99
N ARG A 83 8.35 -6.53 -9.33
CA ARG A 83 8.92 -6.72 -10.66
C ARG A 83 7.86 -6.94 -11.73
N ASP A 84 6.87 -7.80 -11.47
CA ASP A 84 5.96 -8.29 -12.50
C ASP A 84 4.67 -7.45 -12.60
N VAL A 85 4.36 -6.64 -11.58
CA VAL A 85 3.12 -5.84 -11.53
C VAL A 85 3.41 -4.35 -11.37
N LEU A 86 4.10 -3.95 -10.31
CA LEU A 86 4.21 -2.53 -9.95
C LEU A 86 5.00 -1.74 -10.99
N LEU A 87 6.18 -2.21 -11.38
CA LEU A 87 7.03 -1.55 -12.37
C LEU A 87 6.35 -1.38 -13.75
N CYS A 88 5.37 -2.22 -14.06
CA CYS A 88 4.73 -2.24 -15.38
C CYS A 88 3.39 -1.50 -15.42
N HIS A 89 2.70 -1.34 -14.28
CA HIS A 89 1.27 -1.00 -14.30
C HIS A 89 0.84 0.06 -13.29
N PHE A 90 1.58 0.30 -12.20
CA PHE A 90 1.07 1.12 -11.10
C PHE A 90 2.09 2.16 -10.59
N PRO A 91 1.64 3.38 -10.26
CA PRO A 91 2.49 4.35 -9.60
C PRO A 91 2.76 3.97 -8.13
N HIS A 92 3.68 4.67 -7.48
CA HIS A 92 4.24 4.32 -6.18
C HIS A 92 3.32 4.53 -4.96
N HIS A 93 2.18 5.21 -5.10
CA HIS A 93 1.24 5.44 -3.99
C HIS A 93 0.21 4.31 -3.86
N VAL A 94 -0.24 4.08 -2.63
CA VAL A 94 -1.22 3.04 -2.31
C VAL A 94 -2.12 3.48 -1.16
N ALA A 95 -3.37 3.03 -1.16
CA ALA A 95 -4.26 3.14 -0.01
C ALA A 95 -4.06 1.94 0.91
N VAL A 96 -4.10 2.17 2.22
CA VAL A 96 -3.98 1.12 3.23
C VAL A 96 -5.29 1.01 4.00
N SER A 97 -5.84 -0.19 4.08
CA SER A 97 -6.96 -0.54 4.94
C SER A 97 -6.47 -1.41 6.09
N PHE A 98 -6.91 -1.11 7.31
CA PHE A 98 -6.65 -1.93 8.48
C PHE A 98 -7.53 -3.18 8.43
N GLY A 99 -6.91 -4.36 8.49
CA GLY A 99 -7.57 -5.65 8.34
C GLY A 99 -7.25 -6.36 7.02
N ALA A 100 -7.55 -7.65 7.02
CA ALA A 100 -7.42 -8.58 5.89
C ALA A 100 -8.71 -8.57 5.07
N VAL A 101 -8.89 -7.55 4.23
CA VAL A 101 -10.10 -7.32 3.42
C VAL A 101 -9.85 -7.50 1.92
N GLY A 102 -8.69 -8.04 1.52
CA GLY A 102 -8.29 -8.17 0.12
C GLY A 102 -9.24 -9.03 -0.70
N ASP A 103 -9.79 -10.10 -0.15
CA ASP A 103 -10.78 -10.94 -0.86
C ASP A 103 -12.10 -10.19 -1.13
N VAL A 104 -12.53 -9.35 -0.18
CA VAL A 104 -13.71 -8.50 -0.33
C VAL A 104 -13.47 -7.48 -1.44
N LEU A 105 -12.30 -6.82 -1.43
CA LEU A 105 -11.92 -5.87 -2.48
C LEU A 105 -11.73 -6.56 -3.84
N TRP A 106 -11.22 -7.79 -3.86
CA TRP A 106 -11.02 -8.57 -5.07
C TRP A 106 -12.34 -8.82 -5.79
N GLU A 107 -13.35 -9.29 -5.06
CA GLU A 107 -14.69 -9.47 -5.60
C GLU A 107 -15.32 -8.11 -5.97
N ALA A 108 -15.27 -7.13 -5.07
CA ALA A 108 -15.86 -5.80 -5.29
C ALA A 108 -15.40 -5.16 -6.61
N LEU A 109 -14.09 -5.04 -6.76
CA LEU A 109 -13.46 -4.32 -7.87
C LEU A 109 -13.49 -5.13 -9.17
N GLY A 110 -13.24 -6.44 -9.11
CA GLY A 110 -13.20 -7.27 -10.30
C GLY A 110 -14.58 -7.68 -10.81
N LYS A 111 -15.43 -8.22 -9.93
CA LYS A 111 -16.74 -8.80 -10.31
C LYS A 111 -17.77 -7.73 -10.63
N TYR A 112 -17.91 -6.73 -9.75
CA TYR A 112 -19.00 -5.76 -9.85
C TYR A 112 -18.59 -4.48 -10.58
N LEU A 113 -17.32 -4.06 -10.47
CA LEU A 113 -16.80 -2.88 -11.18
C LEU A 113 -16.03 -3.19 -12.46
N GLY A 114 -15.77 -4.47 -12.76
CA GLY A 114 -15.17 -4.90 -14.02
C GLY A 114 -13.72 -4.43 -14.22
N MET A 115 -12.98 -4.18 -13.14
CA MET A 115 -11.59 -3.71 -13.22
C MET A 115 -10.64 -4.85 -13.61
N GLU A 116 -9.55 -4.52 -14.29
CA GLU A 116 -8.40 -5.42 -14.44
C GLU A 116 -7.73 -5.62 -13.09
N MET A 117 -7.68 -6.85 -12.61
CA MET A 117 -7.26 -7.15 -11.25
C MET A 117 -5.85 -7.73 -11.21
N TYR A 118 -5.04 -7.22 -10.29
CA TYR A 118 -3.64 -7.59 -10.10
C TYR A 118 -3.35 -8.05 -8.66
N HIS A 119 -2.62 -9.17 -8.50
CA HIS A 119 -1.99 -9.56 -7.25
C HIS A 119 -0.70 -10.37 -7.48
N ALA A 120 0.09 -10.55 -6.43
CA ALA A 120 1.46 -11.06 -6.54
C ALA A 120 1.61 -12.46 -7.15
N THR A 121 0.58 -13.31 -7.11
CA THR A 121 0.66 -14.75 -7.43
C THR A 121 -0.29 -15.18 -8.56
N GLN A 122 -0.79 -14.24 -9.37
CA GLN A 122 -1.62 -14.60 -10.53
C GLN A 122 -0.86 -15.44 -11.55
N GLU A 123 -1.63 -16.34 -12.19
CA GLU A 123 -1.27 -17.02 -13.43
C GLU A 123 -1.28 -16.03 -14.60
N THR A 124 -2.40 -15.31 -14.78
CA THR A 124 -2.57 -14.29 -15.81
C THR A 124 -2.78 -12.91 -15.15
N PRO A 125 -1.77 -12.02 -15.16
CA PRO A 125 -1.89 -10.68 -14.60
C PRO A 125 -3.00 -9.85 -15.26
N GLY A 126 -3.73 -9.06 -14.49
CA GLY A 126 -4.82 -8.21 -14.98
C GLY A 126 -6.16 -8.94 -15.17
N GLN A 127 -6.18 -10.26 -15.08
CA GLN A 127 -7.41 -11.04 -15.19
C GLN A 127 -8.08 -11.20 -13.83
N TYR A 128 -9.33 -10.72 -13.72
CA TYR A 128 -10.21 -11.11 -12.63
C TYR A 128 -10.61 -12.59 -12.77
N THR A 129 -10.60 -13.31 -11.66
CA THR A 129 -11.19 -14.65 -11.56
C THR A 129 -12.04 -14.75 -10.29
N PRO A 130 -13.09 -15.58 -10.25
CA PRO A 130 -13.87 -15.81 -9.03
C PRO A 130 -13.09 -16.47 -7.88
N ARG A 131 -11.86 -16.93 -8.13
CA ARG A 131 -11.00 -17.50 -7.09
C ARG A 131 -10.45 -16.38 -6.21
N LEU A 132 -10.68 -16.52 -4.91
CA LEU A 132 -10.18 -15.58 -3.91
C LEU A 132 -8.65 -15.72 -3.73
N PRO A 133 -7.87 -14.64 -3.93
CA PRO A 133 -6.42 -14.72 -3.94
C PRO A 133 -5.77 -14.71 -2.54
N PHE A 134 -6.52 -14.32 -1.49
CA PHE A 134 -6.00 -14.21 -0.12
C PHE A 134 -6.69 -15.17 0.87
N GLY A 135 -7.58 -16.04 0.38
CA GLY A 135 -8.35 -16.99 1.18
C GLY A 135 -7.49 -17.86 2.10
N ARG A 136 -8.04 -18.15 3.29
CA ARG A 136 -7.42 -18.77 4.48
C ARG A 136 -6.12 -19.53 4.19
N GLN A 137 -5.00 -18.94 4.60
CA GLN A 137 -3.86 -19.74 5.06
C GLN A 137 -4.37 -20.50 6.30
N GLY A 138 -4.48 -21.82 6.17
CA GLY A 138 -4.84 -22.72 7.27
C GLY A 138 -3.81 -22.71 8.38
#